data_AF-W1V270-F1
#
_entry.id   AF-W1V270-F1
#
_cell.length_a   1.000
_cell.length_b   1.000
_cell.length_c   1.000
_cell.angle_alpha   90.00
_cell.angle_beta   90.00
_cell.angle_gamma   90.00
#
_symmetry.space_group_name_H-M   'P 1'
#
loop_
_entity.id
_entity.type
_entity.pdbx_description
1 polymer ?
#
loop_
_entity_poly.entity_id
_entity_poly.type
_entity_poly.pdbx_seq_one_letter_code
_entity_poly.pdbx_strand_id
1 'polypeptide(L)'
;YTKLELKHRYPFVYIMEAADDIAYCMSDIADGIEKGIITEKEFLQAFRDEWINQFGDEVIPVQIPAENNLKGFKRDISIPWSIKVMDEAVERFISLDEQIFTGTAEGLISKNIGMGRVLDTIKRVSRRILYTSFEAESIELTGYAVITGILNKY
;
A
#
# COMPACT_ATOMS: atom_id res chain seq x y z
N TYR A 1 13.21 -25.72 -17.26
CA TYR A 1 14.20 -24.70 -16.90
C TYR A 1 13.84 -23.41 -17.58
N THR A 2 13.35 -22.44 -16.82
CA THR A 2 12.93 -21.12 -17.31
C THR A 2 14.15 -20.44 -17.95
N LYS A 3 14.16 -20.31 -19.29
CA LYS A 3 15.16 -19.50 -20.00
C LYS A 3 14.84 -18.03 -19.75
N LEU A 4 15.13 -17.55 -18.54
CA LEU A 4 15.03 -16.14 -18.21
C LEU A 4 16.27 -15.43 -18.77
N GLU A 5 16.04 -14.39 -19.56
CA GLU A 5 17.12 -13.54 -20.04
C GLU A 5 17.68 -12.70 -18.88
N LEU A 6 18.94 -12.29 -19.01
CA LEU A 6 19.62 -11.47 -18.00
C LEU A 6 18.77 -10.21 -17.69
N LYS A 7 18.59 -9.89 -16.40
CA LYS A 7 17.82 -8.73 -15.88
C LYS A 7 16.29 -8.83 -15.97
N HIS A 8 15.71 -9.98 -16.29
CA HIS A 8 14.25 -10.17 -16.25
C HIS A 8 13.77 -10.70 -14.90
N ARG A 9 12.59 -10.24 -14.46
CA ARG A 9 11.99 -10.67 -13.19
C ARG A 9 11.51 -12.12 -13.29
N TYR A 10 11.74 -12.89 -12.23
CA TYR A 10 11.17 -14.22 -12.12
C TYR A 10 9.64 -14.13 -11.90
N PRO A 11 8.81 -14.98 -12.53
CA PRO A 11 7.34 -14.86 -12.47
C PRO A 11 6.73 -14.69 -11.07
N PHE A 12 7.24 -15.40 -10.06
CA PHE A 12 6.71 -15.30 -8.70
C PHE A 12 7.11 -14.02 -7.95
N VAL A 13 8.07 -13.23 -8.47
CA VAL A 13 8.40 -11.91 -7.91
C VAL A 13 7.19 -10.98 -8.03
N TYR A 14 6.43 -11.07 -9.11
CA TYR A 14 5.23 -10.26 -9.30
C TYR A 14 4.15 -10.52 -8.23
N ILE A 15 3.99 -11.78 -7.81
CA ILE A 15 3.07 -12.16 -6.72
C ILE A 15 3.59 -11.62 -5.39
N MET A 16 4.89 -11.79 -5.13
CA MET A 16 5.54 -11.29 -3.91
C MET A 16 5.40 -9.76 -3.80
N GLU A 17 5.71 -9.02 -4.85
CA GLU A 17 5.58 -7.55 -4.90
C GLU A 17 4.13 -7.11 -4.63
N ALA A 18 3.15 -7.78 -5.22
CA ALA A 18 1.73 -7.47 -5.01
C ALA A 18 1.28 -7.75 -3.56
N ALA A 19 1.72 -8.87 -2.98
CA ALA A 19 1.43 -9.20 -1.60
C ALA A 19 2.07 -8.20 -0.62
N ASP A 20 3.31 -7.78 -0.90
CA ASP A 20 4.04 -6.79 -0.13
C ASP A 20 3.33 -5.42 -0.13
N ASP A 21 2.93 -4.98 -1.33
CA ASP A 21 2.20 -3.72 -1.50
C ASP A 21 0.87 -3.70 -0.74
N ILE A 22 0.10 -4.80 -0.75
CA ILE A 22 -1.17 -4.91 -0.02
C ILE A 22 -0.91 -4.91 1.50
N ALA A 23 0.03 -5.73 1.97
CA ALA A 23 0.30 -5.93 3.38
C ALA A 23 0.79 -4.65 4.07
N TYR A 24 1.81 -3.99 3.52
CA TYR A 24 2.37 -2.78 4.13
C TYR A 24 1.36 -1.63 4.18
N CYS A 25 0.60 -1.41 3.08
CA CYS A 25 -0.39 -0.33 3.05
C CYS A 25 -1.43 -0.45 4.16
N MET A 26 -1.93 -1.66 4.38
CA MET A 26 -2.96 -1.90 5.38
C MET A 26 -2.39 -1.95 6.80
N SER A 27 -1.17 -2.47 6.97
CA SER A 27 -0.52 -2.55 8.27
C SER A 27 -0.19 -1.17 8.83
N ASP A 28 0.33 -0.25 8.01
CA ASP A 28 0.70 1.09 8.49
C ASP A 28 -0.51 1.83 9.07
N ILE A 29 -1.66 1.80 8.38
CA ILE A 29 -2.89 2.42 8.87
C ILE A 29 -3.39 1.72 10.13
N ALA A 30 -3.36 0.39 10.17
CA ALA A 30 -3.77 -0.36 11.36
C ALA A 30 -2.92 0.00 12.59
N ASP A 31 -1.60 0.10 12.42
CA ASP A 31 -0.66 0.50 13.46
C ASP A 31 -0.88 1.96 13.90
N GLY A 32 -1.15 2.85 12.96
CA GLY A 32 -1.50 4.24 13.23
C GLY A 32 -2.74 4.37 14.10
N ILE A 33 -3.76 3.54 13.84
CA ILE A 33 -4.98 3.48 14.63
C ILE A 33 -4.72 2.87 16.01
N GLU A 34 -3.95 1.77 16.08
CA GLU A 34 -3.61 1.12 17.35
C GLU A 34 -2.80 2.03 18.29
N LYS A 35 -1.93 2.86 17.73
CA LYS A 35 -1.15 3.86 18.48
C LYS A 35 -1.92 5.14 18.79
N GLY A 36 -3.15 5.29 18.30
CA GLY A 36 -3.97 6.48 18.50
C GLY A 36 -3.47 7.72 17.75
N ILE A 37 -2.66 7.53 16.70
CA ILE A 37 -2.16 8.62 15.84
C ILE A 37 -3.28 9.14 14.93
N ILE A 38 -4.17 8.25 14.50
CA ILE A 38 -5.34 8.55 13.66
C ILE A 38 -6.51 7.64 14.05
N THR A 39 -7.74 8.12 13.99
CA THR A 39 -8.95 7.30 14.16
C THR A 39 -9.44 6.73 12.84
N GLU A 40 -10.28 5.70 12.86
CA GLU A 40 -10.90 5.17 11.62
C GLU A 40 -11.67 6.24 10.84
N LYS A 41 -12.32 7.16 11.55
CA LYS A 41 -13.10 8.25 10.95
C LYS A 41 -12.19 9.25 10.25
N GLU A 42 -11.12 9.67 10.93
CA GLU A 42 -10.12 10.57 10.34
C GLU A 42 -9.44 9.93 9.13
N PHE A 43 -9.13 8.63 9.20
CA PHE A 43 -8.61 7.90 8.05
C PHE A 43 -9.57 7.94 6.86
N LEU A 44 -10.85 7.61 7.07
CA LEU A 44 -11.85 7.60 5.99
C LEU A 44 -12.05 8.99 5.39
N GLN A 45 -12.06 10.03 6.22
CA GLN A 45 -12.15 11.41 5.76
C GLN A 45 -10.91 11.80 4.94
N ALA A 46 -9.71 11.56 5.49
CA ALA A 46 -8.45 11.83 4.80
C ALA A 46 -8.32 11.08 3.48
N PHE A 47 -8.80 9.83 3.43
CA PHE A 47 -8.84 9.02 2.20
C PHE A 47 -9.78 9.63 1.16
N ARG A 48 -10.98 10.07 1.54
CA ARG A 48 -11.92 10.73 0.62
C ARG A 48 -11.35 12.03 0.07
N ASP A 49 -10.78 12.86 0.94
CA ASP A 49 -10.20 14.14 0.54
C ASP A 49 -9.03 13.94 -0.42
N GLU A 50 -8.16 12.97 -0.13
CA GLU A 50 -7.02 12.63 -0.99
C GLU A 50 -7.47 12.00 -2.32
N TRP A 51 -8.53 11.20 -2.32
CA TRP A 51 -9.13 10.66 -3.54
C TRP A 51 -9.67 11.77 -4.44
N ILE A 52 -10.45 12.71 -3.87
CA ILE A 52 -11.02 13.83 -4.61
C ILE A 52 -9.91 14.73 -5.16
N ASN A 53 -8.84 14.94 -4.40
CA ASN A 53 -7.70 15.73 -4.85
C ASN A 53 -6.98 15.09 -6.06
N GLN A 54 -6.90 13.75 -6.12
CA GLN A 54 -6.22 13.06 -7.21
C GLN A 54 -7.10 12.77 -8.43
N PHE A 55 -8.36 12.41 -8.20
CA PHE A 55 -9.25 11.85 -9.22
C PHE A 55 -10.58 12.61 -9.35
N GLY A 56 -10.79 13.69 -8.59
CA GLY A 56 -12.03 14.46 -8.61
C GLY A 56 -13.24 13.63 -8.16
N ASP A 57 -14.31 13.67 -8.94
CA ASP A 57 -15.57 12.97 -8.66
C ASP A 57 -15.62 11.53 -9.20
N GLU A 58 -14.47 10.93 -9.52
CA GLU A 58 -14.42 9.53 -9.95
C GLU A 58 -14.92 8.57 -8.87
N VAL A 59 -15.64 7.52 -9.31
CA VAL A 59 -16.22 6.52 -8.40
C VAL A 59 -15.11 5.70 -7.74
N ILE A 60 -15.13 5.68 -6.42
CA ILE A 60 -14.22 4.87 -5.61
C ILE A 60 -14.61 3.38 -5.80
N PRO A 61 -13.69 2.50 -6.24
CA PRO A 61 -13.99 1.10 -6.56
C PRO A 61 -14.19 0.20 -5.32
N VAL A 62 -14.21 0.81 -4.12
CA VAL A 62 -14.45 0.14 -2.85
C VAL A 62 -15.68 0.72 -2.15
N GLN A 63 -16.36 -0.12 -1.38
CA GLN A 63 -17.43 0.34 -0.52
C GLN A 63 -16.80 1.00 0.70
N ILE A 64 -17.13 2.27 0.93
CA ILE A 64 -16.71 2.97 2.14
C ILE A 64 -17.80 2.76 3.21
N PRO A 65 -17.46 2.19 4.38
CA PRO A 65 -18.41 2.04 5.48
C PRO A 65 -18.96 3.38 5.93
N ALA A 66 -20.22 3.40 6.38
CA ALA A 66 -20.80 4.59 7.00
C ALA A 66 -20.15 4.82 8.38
N GLU A 67 -19.75 6.05 8.66
CA GLU A 67 -19.01 6.43 9.88
C GLU A 67 -19.72 6.05 11.19
N ASN A 68 -21.05 5.97 11.17
CA ASN A 68 -21.88 5.66 12.34
C ASN A 68 -21.99 4.16 12.66
N ASN A 69 -21.42 3.27 11.84
CA ASN A 69 -21.53 1.81 12.02
C ASN A 69 -20.20 1.07 11.86
N LEU A 70 -19.08 1.75 12.14
CA LEU A 70 -17.76 1.14 12.13
C LEU A 70 -17.62 0.16 13.29
N LYS A 71 -17.39 -1.11 12.96
CA LYS A 71 -17.09 -2.22 13.88
C LYS A 71 -15.59 -2.42 14.06
N GLY A 72 -14.78 -1.85 13.16
CA GLY A 72 -13.33 -1.71 13.31
C GLY A 72 -12.61 -1.75 11.97
N PHE A 73 -11.46 -1.06 11.90
CA PHE A 73 -10.66 -0.93 10.68
C PHE A 73 -10.38 -2.27 9.97
N LYS A 74 -9.96 -3.29 10.74
CA LYS A 74 -9.60 -4.60 10.18
C LYS A 74 -10.78 -5.25 9.43
N ARG A 75 -11.96 -5.22 10.03
CA ARG A 75 -13.16 -5.90 9.52
C ARG A 75 -13.79 -5.15 8.36
N ASP A 76 -13.92 -3.82 8.49
CA ASP A 76 -14.75 -3.04 7.58
C ASP A 76 -13.96 -2.44 6.41
N ILE A 77 -12.63 -2.36 6.53
CA ILE A 77 -11.76 -1.70 5.54
C ILE A 77 -10.65 -2.66 5.11
N SER A 78 -9.73 -3.02 6.01
CA SER A 78 -8.50 -3.74 5.66
C SER A 78 -8.77 -5.05 4.91
N ILE A 79 -9.58 -5.94 5.49
CA ILE A 79 -9.92 -7.24 4.87
C ILE A 79 -10.66 -7.07 3.53
N PRO A 80 -11.82 -6.38 3.46
CA PRO A 80 -12.59 -6.31 2.22
C PRO A 80 -11.84 -5.59 1.09
N TRP A 81 -11.04 -4.57 1.42
CA TRP A 81 -10.26 -3.86 0.41
C TRP A 81 -9.09 -4.72 -0.07
N SER A 82 -8.37 -5.41 0.82
CA SER A 82 -7.28 -6.33 0.45
C SER A 82 -7.75 -7.45 -0.47
N ILE A 83 -8.93 -8.03 -0.20
CA ILE A 83 -9.53 -9.05 -1.07
C ILE A 83 -9.76 -8.49 -2.47
N LYS A 84 -10.35 -7.30 -2.59
CA LYS A 84 -10.56 -6.66 -3.89
C LYS A 84 -9.25 -6.38 -4.65
N VAL A 85 -8.19 -5.93 -3.97
CA VAL A 85 -6.88 -5.76 -4.63
C VAL A 85 -6.33 -7.11 -5.10
N MET A 86 -6.43 -8.13 -4.25
CA MET A 86 -5.95 -9.47 -4.54
C MET A 86 -6.68 -10.07 -5.76
N ASP A 87 -8.00 -9.91 -5.86
CA ASP A 87 -8.78 -10.35 -7.02
C ASP A 87 -8.29 -9.67 -8.32
N GLU A 88 -8.07 -8.35 -8.29
CA GLU A 88 -7.49 -7.62 -9.44
C GLU A 88 -6.08 -8.12 -9.78
N ALA A 89 -5.23 -8.39 -8.78
CA ALA A 89 -3.89 -8.90 -9.00
C ALA A 89 -3.89 -10.31 -9.61
N VAL A 90 -4.83 -11.17 -9.22
CA VAL A 90 -5.03 -12.51 -9.80
C VAL A 90 -5.47 -12.40 -11.26
N GLU A 91 -6.45 -11.55 -11.56
CA GLU A 91 -6.91 -11.32 -12.94
C GLU A 91 -5.77 -10.78 -13.83
N ARG A 92 -4.96 -9.86 -13.30
CA ARG A 92 -3.78 -9.34 -14.02
C ARG A 92 -2.69 -10.40 -14.20
N PHE A 93 -2.48 -11.29 -13.21
CA PHE A 93 -1.53 -12.37 -13.34
C PHE A 93 -1.90 -13.32 -14.48
N ILE A 94 -3.18 -13.66 -14.60
CA ILE A 94 -3.68 -14.55 -15.67
C ILE A 94 -3.64 -13.85 -17.03
N SER A 95 -4.05 -12.58 -17.11
CA SER A 95 -4.11 -11.85 -18.38
C SER A 95 -2.73 -11.44 -18.93
N LEU A 96 -1.72 -11.29 -18.07
CA LEU A 96 -0.35 -10.92 -18.46
C LEU A 96 0.61 -12.11 -18.48
N ASP A 97 0.11 -13.36 -18.57
CA ASP A 97 0.91 -14.60 -18.50
C ASP A 97 2.20 -14.55 -19.32
N GLU A 98 2.12 -14.17 -20.60
CA GLU A 98 3.29 -14.08 -21.49
C GLU A 98 4.31 -13.02 -21.03
N GLN A 99 3.83 -11.85 -20.58
CA GLN A 99 4.69 -10.77 -20.10
C GLN A 99 5.33 -11.12 -18.75
N ILE A 100 4.61 -11.84 -17.89
CA ILE A 100 5.12 -12.31 -16.60
C ILE A 100 6.17 -13.40 -16.82
N PHE A 101 5.92 -14.32 -17.75
CA PHE A 101 6.85 -15.40 -18.06
C PHE A 101 8.14 -14.89 -18.71
N THR A 102 8.03 -13.87 -19.57
CA THR A 102 9.18 -13.17 -20.16
C THR A 102 9.84 -12.17 -19.21
N GLY A 103 9.19 -11.84 -18.08
CA GLY A 103 9.68 -10.89 -17.08
C GLY A 103 9.66 -9.42 -17.54
N THR A 104 8.77 -9.10 -18.49
CA THR A 104 8.58 -7.75 -19.07
C THR A 104 7.35 -7.01 -18.53
N ALA A 105 6.50 -7.69 -17.75
CA ALA A 105 5.35 -7.07 -17.11
C ALA A 105 5.76 -5.96 -16.13
N GLU A 106 4.96 -4.90 -16.05
CA GLU A 106 5.19 -3.75 -15.15
C GLU A 106 4.88 -4.09 -13.68
N GLY A 107 3.82 -4.87 -13.43
CA GLY A 107 3.35 -5.28 -12.11
C GLY A 107 1.90 -5.78 -12.11
N LEU A 108 1.49 -6.48 -11.04
CA LEU A 108 0.11 -6.98 -10.90
C LEU A 108 -0.86 -5.95 -10.31
N ILE A 109 -0.35 -4.84 -9.77
CA ILE A 109 -1.17 -3.78 -9.20
C ILE A 109 -0.79 -2.50 -9.95
N SER A 110 -1.69 -2.02 -10.80
CA SER A 110 -1.45 -0.83 -11.60
C SER A 110 -1.82 0.43 -10.83
N LYS A 111 -0.85 1.26 -10.45
CA LYS A 111 -1.08 2.47 -9.65
C LYS A 111 -2.09 3.46 -10.25
N ASN A 112 -2.34 3.38 -11.56
CA ASN A 112 -3.17 4.32 -12.30
C ASN A 112 -4.60 3.84 -12.57
N ILE A 113 -4.96 2.59 -12.26
CA ILE A 113 -6.27 2.01 -12.60
C ILE A 113 -6.82 1.23 -11.40
N GLY A 114 -8.16 1.17 -11.30
CA GLY A 114 -8.85 0.26 -10.39
C GLY A 114 -8.41 0.39 -8.93
N MET A 115 -8.14 -0.76 -8.31
CA MET A 115 -7.70 -0.87 -6.93
C MET A 115 -6.28 -0.36 -6.69
N GLY A 116 -5.44 -0.29 -7.72
CA GLY A 116 -4.11 0.32 -7.57
C GLY A 116 -4.19 1.81 -7.24
N ARG A 117 -5.23 2.53 -7.69
CA ARG A 117 -5.50 3.91 -7.27
C ARG A 117 -5.89 3.99 -5.80
N VAL A 118 -6.67 3.03 -5.31
CA VAL A 118 -7.04 2.93 -3.89
C VAL A 118 -5.79 2.74 -3.04
N LEU A 119 -4.91 1.80 -3.41
CA LEU A 119 -3.66 1.60 -2.70
C LEU A 119 -2.74 2.83 -2.76
N ASP A 120 -2.60 3.50 -3.90
CA ASP A 120 -1.78 4.72 -3.98
C ASP A 120 -2.33 5.85 -3.08
N THR A 121 -3.66 5.99 -3.02
CA THR A 121 -4.34 6.92 -2.12
C THR A 121 -4.04 6.58 -0.66
N ILE A 122 -4.13 5.31 -0.25
CA ILE A 122 -3.76 4.87 1.10
C ILE A 122 -2.28 5.20 1.39
N LYS A 123 -1.36 4.86 0.48
CA LYS A 123 0.08 5.16 0.63
C LYS A 123 0.35 6.65 0.84
N ARG A 124 -0.44 7.53 0.22
CA ARG A 124 -0.30 8.99 0.40
C ARG A 124 -0.86 9.46 1.72
N VAL A 125 -2.01 8.95 2.13
CA VAL A 125 -2.59 9.23 3.46
C VAL A 125 -1.65 8.76 4.56
N SER A 126 -1.12 7.53 4.47
CA SER A 126 -0.14 6.99 5.42
C SER A 126 1.10 7.89 5.49
N ARG A 127 1.68 8.27 4.35
CA ARG A 127 2.84 9.17 4.29
C ARG A 127 2.57 10.52 4.97
N ARG A 128 1.40 11.09 4.72
CA ARG A 128 1.03 12.43 5.22
C ARG A 128 0.71 12.45 6.71
N ILE A 129 0.22 11.35 7.28
CA ILE A 129 -0.28 11.33 8.67
C ILE A 129 0.66 10.56 9.60
N LEU A 130 1.21 9.44 9.15
CA LEU A 130 1.99 8.53 9.98
C LEU A 130 3.48 8.84 9.97
N TYR A 131 4.06 9.12 8.79
CA TYR A 131 5.50 9.35 8.66
C TYR A 131 5.93 10.78 9.00
N THR A 132 5.00 11.73 9.09
CA THR A 132 5.27 13.08 9.59
C THR A 132 5.05 13.19 11.10
N SER A 133 4.85 12.07 11.80
CA SER A 133 4.78 12.08 13.26
C SER A 133 6.16 12.37 13.86
N PHE A 134 6.19 13.20 14.91
CA PHE A 134 7.43 13.58 15.58
C PHE A 134 8.18 12.35 16.11
N GLU A 135 7.46 11.30 16.53
CA GLU A 135 8.05 10.03 16.97
C GLU A 135 8.83 9.33 15.85
N ALA A 136 8.31 9.33 14.61
CA ALA A 136 8.98 8.69 13.47
C ALA A 136 10.30 9.43 13.12
N GLU A 137 10.26 10.76 13.01
CA GLU A 137 11.44 11.56 12.71
C GLU A 137 12.54 11.43 13.78
N SER A 138 12.17 11.39 15.05
CA SER A 138 13.11 11.26 16.16
C SER A 138 13.85 9.91 16.15
N ILE A 139 13.15 8.81 15.80
CA ILE A 139 13.75 7.48 15.66
C ILE A 139 14.70 7.45 14.46
N GLU A 140 14.31 8.04 13.33
CA GLU A 140 15.17 8.12 12.13
C GLU A 140 16.47 8.89 12.38
N LEU A 141 16.38 10.05 13.04
CA LEU A 141 17.55 10.85 13.43
C LEU A 141 18.48 10.08 14.37
N THR A 142 17.91 9.37 15.34
CA THR A 142 18.67 8.54 16.27
C THR A 142 19.38 7.41 15.54
N GLY A 143 18.68 6.72 14.63
CA GLY A 143 19.26 5.67 13.79
C GLY A 143 20.42 6.19 12.94
N TYR A 144 20.26 7.35 12.29
CA TYR A 144 21.31 7.99 11.51
C TYR A 144 22.55 8.32 12.36
N ALA A 145 22.35 8.89 13.55
CA ALA A 145 23.44 9.22 14.47
C ALA A 145 24.19 7.96 14.93
N VAL A 146 23.48 6.87 15.22
CA VAL A 146 24.07 5.59 15.63
C VAL A 146 24.91 4.99 14.50
N ILE A 147 24.36 4.86 13.28
CA ILE A 147 25.08 4.29 12.14
C ILE A 147 26.32 5.13 11.80
N THR A 148 26.17 6.45 11.77
CA THR A 148 27.28 7.38 11.52
C THR A 148 28.35 7.26 12.61
N GLY A 149 27.93 7.16 13.87
CA GLY A 149 28.84 6.95 14.99
C GLY A 149 29.63 5.65 14.91
N ILE A 150 28.99 4.56 14.46
CA ILE A 150 29.65 3.27 14.23
C ILE A 150 30.66 3.38 13.08
N LEU A 151 30.25 3.94 11.93
CA LEU A 151 31.09 4.09 10.74
C LEU A 151 32.28 5.05 10.94
N ASN A 152 32.14 6.06 11.79
CA ASN A 152 33.25 6.97 12.08
C ASN A 152 34.24 6.39 13.10
N LYS A 153 33.84 5.38 13.86
CA LYS A 153 34.65 4.79 14.93
C LYS A 153 35.49 3.60 14.46
N TYR A 154 35.05 2.89 13.43
CA TYR A 154 35.69 1.70 12.87
C TYR A 154 35.98 1.90 11.39
#